data_AF-A0A3A9W9Q3-F1
#
_entry.id   AF-A0A3A9W9Q3-F1
#
_cell.length_a   1.000
_cell.length_b   1.000
_cell.length_c   1.000
_cell.angle_alpha   90.00
_cell.angle_beta   90.00
_cell.angle_gamma   90.00
#
_symmetry.space_group_name_H-M   'P 1'
#
loop_
_entity.id
_entity.type
_entity.pdbx_description
1 polymer ?
#
loop_
_entity_poly.entity_id
_entity_poly.type
_entity_poly.pdbx_seq_one_letter_code
_entity_poly.pdbx_strand_id
1 'polypeptide(L)'
;MTTGERIRIGAPRPVVLTHAGAAVGWLALAVAAWRGQLSALPLVATALAALHALAGARLARTAVILTPTGVHDRRLTGQETVTPWSDLRLITVAPGAVELLTKGGERRRPPALRGGPGVSPRRFAERVALLRSAIPEGVDIPVGEPPSGGWNGRRRAGAGAAVLAGALVVMGAAVRADAPWEADWWPGGDVLASAPEPCALGEGTADALGLQRQPPPELPPGQDDAETTGCAYSGDRGRLSLVLTLHPWEGSAAESPADAASSAYYAAKPTTLESDEIDGATWQVSRDARGQEMWLLSSNVWAVVSYHDFTPDEEPELPAALDEELTALAERVVAALRD
;
A
#
# COMPACT_ATOMS: atom_id res chain seq x y z
N MET A 1 35.82 -14.65 -39.90
CA MET A 1 35.32 -13.56 -39.02
C MET A 1 36.20 -12.33 -39.19
N THR A 2 35.62 -11.12 -39.20
CA THR A 2 36.41 -9.88 -39.18
C THR A 2 37.17 -9.80 -37.85
N THR A 3 38.49 -9.69 -37.97
CA THR A 3 39.43 -9.53 -36.85
C THR A 3 39.08 -8.29 -36.04
N GLY A 4 38.43 -8.45 -34.88
CA GLY A 4 38.25 -7.37 -33.91
C GLY A 4 36.91 -7.31 -33.16
N GLU A 5 35.93 -8.14 -33.49
CA GLU A 5 34.60 -8.03 -32.87
C GLU A 5 34.62 -8.44 -31.38
N ARG A 6 34.19 -7.51 -30.52
CA ARG A 6 34.04 -7.71 -29.06
C ARG A 6 32.59 -8.06 -28.77
N ILE A 7 32.31 -9.29 -28.34
CA ILE A 7 30.96 -9.73 -28.02
C ILE A 7 30.72 -9.55 -26.52
N ARG A 8 29.77 -8.69 -26.14
CA ARG A 8 29.40 -8.46 -24.73
C ARG A 8 28.17 -9.27 -24.35
N ILE A 9 28.33 -10.13 -23.34
CA ILE A 9 27.25 -10.89 -22.71
C ILE A 9 27.03 -10.35 -21.30
N GLY A 10 25.89 -9.71 -21.06
CA GLY A 10 25.50 -9.16 -19.76
C GLY A 10 24.36 -9.93 -19.09
N ALA A 11 24.02 -9.54 -17.86
CA ALA A 11 22.79 -9.97 -17.22
C ALA A 11 21.57 -9.63 -18.11
N PRO A 12 20.54 -10.49 -18.17
CA PRO A 12 19.35 -10.20 -18.97
C PRO A 12 18.64 -8.96 -18.42
N ARG A 13 18.37 -7.97 -19.30
CA ARG A 13 17.61 -6.75 -18.97
C ARG A 13 16.36 -6.98 -18.12
N PRO A 14 15.46 -7.95 -18.42
CA PRO A 14 14.27 -8.14 -17.61
C PRO A 14 14.57 -8.47 -16.15
N VAL A 15 15.65 -9.20 -15.84
CA VAL A 15 16.00 -9.53 -14.45
C VAL A 15 16.48 -8.30 -13.69
N VAL A 16 17.27 -7.44 -14.35
CA VAL A 16 17.69 -6.15 -13.77
C VAL A 16 16.45 -5.28 -13.50
N LEU A 17 15.51 -5.25 -14.45
CA LEU A 17 14.23 -4.54 -14.29
C LEU A 17 13.36 -5.13 -13.18
N THR A 18 13.34 -6.45 -12.99
CA THR A 18 12.60 -7.08 -11.87
C THR A 18 13.16 -6.63 -10.53
N HIS A 19 14.49 -6.55 -10.38
CA HIS A 19 15.10 -6.03 -9.16
C HIS A 19 14.81 -4.54 -8.95
N ALA A 20 14.80 -3.74 -10.03
CA ALA A 20 14.44 -2.33 -9.95
C ALA A 20 12.97 -2.15 -9.53
N GLY A 21 12.04 -2.88 -10.16
CA GLY A 21 10.62 -2.86 -9.82
C GLY A 21 10.35 -3.29 -8.38
N ALA A 22 11.02 -4.36 -7.92
CA ALA A 22 10.92 -4.78 -6.52
C ALA A 22 11.45 -3.71 -5.56
N ALA A 23 12.57 -3.06 -5.87
CA ALA A 23 13.10 -1.97 -5.03
C ALA A 23 12.13 -0.79 -4.94
N VAL A 24 11.49 -0.42 -6.07
CA VAL A 24 10.46 0.64 -6.09
C VAL A 24 9.25 0.24 -5.26
N GLY A 25 8.76 -1.00 -5.39
CA GLY A 25 7.63 -1.48 -4.59
C GLY A 25 7.92 -1.45 -3.09
N TRP A 26 9.11 -1.86 -2.67
CA TRP A 26 9.54 -1.76 -1.28
C TRP A 26 9.66 -0.32 -0.78
N LEU A 27 10.15 0.62 -1.59
CA LEU A 27 10.19 2.04 -1.23
C LEU A 27 8.78 2.63 -1.09
N ALA A 28 7.85 2.28 -1.98
CA ALA A 28 6.46 2.71 -1.88
C ALA A 28 5.82 2.21 -0.57
N LEU A 29 6.07 0.95 -0.20
CA LEU A 29 5.64 0.40 1.09
C LEU A 29 6.26 1.14 2.28
N ALA A 30 7.56 1.47 2.21
CA ALA A 30 8.23 2.22 3.27
C ALA A 30 7.60 3.61 3.48
N VAL A 31 7.27 4.31 2.38
CA VAL A 31 6.61 5.63 2.43
C VAL A 31 5.20 5.51 3.01
N ALA A 32 4.43 4.50 2.58
CA ALA A 32 3.09 4.26 3.12
C ALA A 32 3.13 3.95 4.62
N ALA A 33 4.04 3.06 5.04
CA ALA A 33 4.23 2.71 6.44
C ALA A 33 4.68 3.90 7.29
N TRP A 34 5.55 4.76 6.77
CA TRP A 34 6.00 5.96 7.47
C TRP A 34 4.86 6.97 7.65
N ARG A 35 4.00 7.14 6.62
CA ARG A 35 2.78 7.96 6.74
C ARG A 35 1.80 7.41 7.75
N GLY A 36 1.70 6.08 7.86
CA GLY A 36 0.93 5.39 8.90
C GLY A 36 1.58 5.38 10.29
N GLN A 37 2.65 6.16 10.50
CA GLN A 37 3.36 6.29 11.79
C GLN A 37 3.93 4.96 12.33
N LEU A 38 4.19 3.99 11.46
CA LEU A 38 4.79 2.71 11.85
C LEU A 38 6.30 2.86 12.08
N SER A 39 6.85 2.10 13.02
CA SER A 39 8.22 2.28 13.50
C SER A 39 9.22 1.29 12.88
N ALA A 40 8.81 0.04 12.69
CA ALA A 40 9.70 -1.04 12.23
C ALA A 40 9.56 -1.32 10.72
N LEU A 41 8.34 -1.26 10.20
CA LEU A 41 8.00 -1.60 8.82
C LEU A 41 8.70 -0.69 7.78
N PRO A 42 8.82 0.65 7.99
CA PRO A 42 9.59 1.50 7.09
C PRO A 42 11.06 1.07 7.01
N LEU A 43 11.68 0.73 8.15
CA LEU A 43 13.09 0.35 8.19
C LEU A 43 13.35 -0.97 7.45
N VAL A 44 12.49 -1.96 7.67
CA VAL A 44 12.58 -3.27 6.98
C VAL A 44 12.34 -3.12 5.48
N ALA A 45 11.31 -2.39 5.08
CA ALA A 45 11.02 -2.14 3.67
C ALA A 45 12.16 -1.39 2.98
N THR A 46 12.75 -0.38 3.63
CA THR A 46 13.91 0.36 3.10
C THR A 46 15.14 -0.53 2.96
N ALA A 47 15.41 -1.41 3.93
CA ALA A 47 16.51 -2.37 3.85
C ALA A 47 16.32 -3.36 2.70
N LEU A 48 15.09 -3.87 2.49
CA LEU A 48 14.77 -4.75 1.36
C LEU A 48 14.91 -4.02 0.02
N ALA A 49 14.46 -2.77 -0.06
CA ALA A 49 14.66 -1.94 -1.25
C ALA A 49 16.16 -1.78 -1.57
N ALA A 50 16.98 -1.47 -0.57
CA ALA A 50 18.42 -1.33 -0.73
C ALA A 50 19.08 -2.64 -1.18
N LEU A 51 18.67 -3.79 -0.63
CA LEU A 51 19.15 -5.10 -1.05
C LEU A 51 18.79 -5.42 -2.52
N HIS A 52 17.55 -5.13 -2.93
CA HIS A 52 17.12 -5.30 -4.32
C HIS A 52 17.86 -4.36 -5.27
N ALA A 53 18.04 -3.09 -4.89
CA ALA A 53 18.81 -2.11 -5.67
C ALA A 53 20.28 -2.54 -5.80
N LEU A 54 20.91 -3.01 -4.71
CA LEU A 54 22.26 -3.54 -4.72
C LEU A 54 22.36 -4.79 -5.61
N ALA A 55 21.42 -5.73 -5.51
CA ALA A 55 21.39 -6.92 -6.35
C ALA A 55 21.22 -6.56 -7.84
N GLY A 56 20.30 -5.65 -8.17
CA GLY A 56 20.09 -5.14 -9.53
C GLY A 56 21.31 -4.42 -10.08
N ALA A 57 21.91 -3.51 -9.31
CA ALA A 57 23.14 -2.82 -9.68
C ALA A 57 24.31 -3.78 -9.87
N ARG A 58 24.40 -4.82 -9.04
CA ARG A 58 25.39 -5.88 -9.18
C ARG A 58 25.23 -6.62 -10.51
N LEU A 59 24.01 -7.06 -10.83
CA LEU A 59 23.71 -7.74 -12.09
C LEU A 59 23.98 -6.85 -13.31
N ALA A 60 23.61 -5.58 -13.27
CA ALA A 60 23.84 -4.62 -14.36
C ALA A 60 25.33 -4.41 -14.65
N ARG A 61 26.18 -4.48 -13.62
CA ARG A 61 27.64 -4.29 -13.72
C ARG A 61 28.39 -5.57 -14.12
N THR A 62 27.81 -6.75 -13.91
CA THR A 62 28.42 -8.01 -14.36
C THR A 62 28.31 -8.18 -15.88
N ALA A 63 29.44 -8.39 -16.54
CA ALA A 63 29.49 -8.67 -17.97
C ALA A 63 30.68 -9.59 -18.28
N VAL A 64 30.48 -10.44 -19.28
CA VAL A 64 31.53 -11.19 -19.96
C VAL A 64 31.74 -10.56 -21.32
N ILE A 65 33.00 -10.28 -21.66
CA ILE A 65 33.39 -9.79 -22.98
C ILE A 65 34.23 -10.89 -23.63
N LEU A 66 33.77 -11.37 -24.78
CA LEU A 66 34.51 -12.33 -25.60
C LEU A 66 35.31 -11.54 -26.64
N THR A 67 36.61 -11.78 -26.68
CA THR A 67 37.55 -11.16 -27.61
C THR A 67 38.31 -12.24 -28.37
N PRO A 68 39.03 -11.91 -29.45
CA PRO A 68 39.90 -12.87 -30.12
C PRO A 68 41.01 -13.45 -29.21
N THR A 69 41.36 -12.78 -28.10
CA THR A 69 42.44 -13.19 -27.22
C THR A 69 41.97 -13.99 -26.01
N GLY A 70 40.70 -13.87 -25.60
CA GLY A 70 40.18 -14.66 -24.49
C GLY A 70 38.80 -14.26 -24.00
N VAL A 71 38.46 -14.80 -22.82
CA VAL A 71 37.25 -14.47 -22.07
C VAL A 71 37.58 -13.47 -20.98
N HIS A 72 36.97 -12.29 -21.04
CA HIS A 72 37.15 -11.22 -20.07
C HIS A 72 35.94 -11.19 -19.13
N ASP A 73 36.14 -11.47 -17.85
CA ASP A 73 35.11 -11.42 -16.81
C ASP A 73 35.26 -10.15 -15.98
N ARG A 74 34.28 -9.24 -16.08
CA ARG A 74 34.27 -7.99 -15.32
C ARG A 74 33.48 -8.19 -14.02
N ARG A 75 34.19 -8.12 -12.90
CA ARG A 75 33.60 -8.20 -11.55
C ARG A 75 33.07 -6.85 -11.08
N LEU A 76 32.29 -6.90 -10.01
CA LEU A 76 31.65 -5.76 -9.35
C LEU A 76 32.62 -4.66 -8.90
N THR A 77 33.85 -5.04 -8.54
CA THR A 77 34.92 -4.13 -8.12
C THR A 77 35.57 -3.38 -9.28
N GLY A 78 35.14 -3.64 -10.53
CA GLY A 78 35.80 -3.11 -11.73
C GLY A 78 37.03 -3.89 -12.15
N GLN A 79 37.49 -4.87 -11.34
CA GLN A 79 38.55 -5.79 -11.75
C GLN A 79 38.08 -6.65 -12.91
N GLU A 80 38.87 -6.62 -13.98
CA GLU A 80 38.70 -7.44 -15.16
C GLU A 80 39.67 -8.62 -15.08
N THR A 81 39.14 -9.84 -15.10
CA THR A 81 39.96 -11.04 -15.14
C THR A 81 39.94 -11.59 -16.56
N VAL A 82 41.11 -11.69 -17.18
CA VAL A 82 41.26 -12.24 -18.53
C VAL A 82 41.61 -13.72 -18.41
N THR A 83 40.93 -14.55 -19.20
CA THR A 83 41.24 -15.97 -19.36
C THR A 83 41.54 -16.21 -20.84
N PRO A 84 42.82 -16.34 -21.24
CA PRO A 84 43.18 -16.57 -22.63
C PRO A 84 42.54 -17.85 -23.17
N TRP A 85 42.17 -17.87 -24.46
CA TRP A 85 41.65 -19.08 -25.10
C TRP A 85 42.67 -20.24 -25.04
N SER A 86 43.96 -19.91 -25.19
CA SER A 86 45.08 -20.87 -25.08
C SER A 86 45.19 -21.54 -23.71
N ASP A 87 44.67 -20.89 -22.66
CA ASP A 87 44.78 -21.36 -21.28
C ASP A 87 43.56 -22.19 -20.87
N LEU A 88 42.51 -22.20 -21.68
CA LEU A 88 41.34 -23.04 -21.45
C LEU A 88 41.64 -24.48 -21.87
N ARG A 89 41.28 -25.40 -20.97
CA ARG A 89 41.33 -26.85 -21.20
C ARG A 89 39.98 -27.38 -21.64
N LEU A 90 38.90 -26.87 -21.06
CA LEU A 90 37.54 -27.38 -21.27
C LEU A 90 36.52 -26.28 -20.96
N ILE A 91 35.47 -26.20 -21.78
CA ILE A 91 34.27 -25.43 -21.49
C ILE A 91 33.13 -26.42 -21.23
N THR A 92 32.53 -26.33 -20.05
CA THR A 92 31.39 -27.18 -19.68
C THR A 92 30.10 -26.37 -19.70
N VAL A 93 29.07 -26.94 -20.33
CA VAL A 93 27.74 -26.35 -20.42
C VAL A 93 26.75 -27.28 -19.74
N ALA A 94 26.02 -26.78 -18.73
CA ALA A 94 24.91 -27.50 -18.11
C ALA A 94 23.64 -26.63 -18.12
N PRO A 95 22.47 -27.17 -17.73
CA PRO A 95 21.23 -26.41 -17.67
C PRO A 95 21.39 -25.14 -16.83
N GLY A 96 21.49 -24.00 -17.51
CA GLY A 96 21.62 -22.70 -16.88
C GLY A 96 22.97 -22.40 -16.21
N ALA A 97 24.10 -22.92 -16.71
CA ALA A 97 25.39 -22.27 -16.46
C ALA A 97 26.51 -22.74 -17.41
N VAL A 98 27.56 -21.93 -17.49
CA VAL A 98 28.83 -22.25 -18.16
C VAL A 98 29.96 -22.21 -17.13
N GLU A 99 30.86 -23.17 -17.21
CA GLU A 99 32.11 -23.21 -16.45
C GLU A 99 33.31 -23.34 -17.38
N LEU A 100 34.34 -22.55 -17.10
CA LEU A 100 35.60 -22.50 -17.82
C LEU A 100 36.66 -23.20 -16.95
N LEU A 101 37.24 -24.28 -17.46
CA LEU A 101 38.34 -24.98 -16.79
C LEU A 101 39.65 -24.59 -17.46
N THR A 102 40.58 -24.05 -16.70
CA THR A 102 41.93 -23.71 -17.21
C THR A 102 42.85 -24.94 -17.21
N LYS A 103 43.93 -24.90 -17.99
CA LYS A 103 44.99 -25.92 -18.01
C LYS A 103 45.67 -26.09 -16.65
N GLY A 104 45.73 -25.02 -15.85
CA GLY A 104 46.20 -25.03 -14.46
C GLY A 104 45.21 -25.62 -13.45
N GLY A 105 44.04 -26.08 -13.88
CA GLY A 105 43.03 -26.71 -13.02
C GLY A 105 42.07 -25.72 -12.33
N GLU A 106 42.23 -24.41 -12.54
CA GLU A 106 41.31 -23.41 -12.01
C GLU A 106 39.93 -23.50 -12.71
N ARG A 107 38.86 -23.55 -11.91
CA ARG A 107 37.47 -23.55 -12.38
C ARG A 107 36.86 -22.17 -12.22
N ARG A 108 36.50 -21.54 -13.34
CA ARG A 108 35.85 -20.22 -13.37
C ARG A 108 34.41 -20.33 -13.82
N ARG A 109 33.53 -19.57 -13.16
CA ARG A 109 32.07 -19.57 -13.42
C ARG A 109 31.57 -18.15 -13.65
N PRO A 110 31.76 -17.61 -14.87
CA PRO A 110 31.42 -16.23 -15.17
C PRO A 110 29.95 -15.94 -14.86
N PRO A 111 29.63 -14.94 -14.01
CA PRO A 111 28.25 -14.67 -13.59
C PRO A 111 27.28 -14.41 -14.74
N ALA A 112 27.72 -13.72 -15.80
CA ALA A 112 26.88 -13.37 -16.95
C ALA A 112 26.53 -14.58 -17.85
N LEU A 113 27.28 -15.68 -17.74
CA LEU A 113 27.00 -16.94 -18.45
C LEU A 113 26.20 -17.94 -17.60
N ARG A 114 25.70 -17.52 -16.43
CA ARG A 114 24.75 -18.31 -15.64
C ARG A 114 23.34 -18.12 -16.20
N GLY A 115 22.62 -19.23 -16.31
CA GLY A 115 21.17 -19.27 -16.28
C GLY A 115 20.65 -19.12 -14.85
N GLY A 116 19.39 -18.73 -14.73
CA GLY A 116 18.76 -18.39 -13.48
C GLY A 116 17.38 -17.79 -13.72
N PRO A 117 16.72 -17.27 -12.67
CA PRO A 117 15.43 -16.60 -12.79
C PRO A 117 15.50 -15.53 -13.90
N GLY A 118 14.60 -15.60 -14.89
CA GLY A 118 14.54 -14.67 -16.03
C GLY A 118 15.52 -14.89 -17.18
N VAL A 119 16.31 -15.98 -17.18
CA VAL A 119 17.00 -16.49 -18.38
C VAL A 119 16.23 -17.71 -18.90
N SER A 120 15.51 -17.55 -20.01
CA SER A 120 14.81 -18.68 -20.65
C SER A 120 15.82 -19.70 -21.22
N PRO A 121 15.43 -20.98 -21.35
CA PRO A 121 16.27 -22.00 -21.99
C PRO A 121 16.79 -21.57 -23.37
N ARG A 122 15.94 -20.89 -24.15
CA ARG A 122 16.28 -20.31 -25.46
C ARG A 122 17.40 -19.27 -25.36
N ARG A 123 17.29 -18.29 -24.45
CA ARG A 123 18.33 -17.27 -24.27
C ARG A 123 19.64 -17.85 -23.74
N PHE A 124 19.56 -18.89 -22.92
CA PHE A 124 20.75 -19.60 -22.47
C PHE A 124 21.44 -20.30 -23.65
N ALA A 125 20.69 -20.98 -24.52
CA ALA A 125 21.22 -21.60 -25.73
C ALA A 125 21.86 -20.56 -26.68
N GLU A 126 21.24 -19.38 -26.86
CA GLU A 126 21.81 -18.28 -27.64
C GLU A 126 23.17 -17.80 -27.09
N ARG A 127 23.31 -17.70 -25.77
CA ARG A 127 24.59 -17.34 -25.13
C ARG A 127 25.67 -18.41 -25.33
N VAL A 128 25.29 -19.68 -25.29
CA VAL A 128 26.20 -20.80 -25.55
C VAL A 128 26.64 -20.80 -27.03
N ALA A 129 25.72 -20.52 -27.95
CA ALA A 129 26.04 -20.38 -29.37
C ALA A 129 27.03 -19.23 -29.61
N LEU A 130 26.81 -18.06 -29.00
CA LEU A 130 27.72 -16.91 -29.07
C LEU A 130 29.11 -17.22 -28.49
N LEU A 131 29.17 -18.00 -27.40
CA LEU A 131 30.44 -18.43 -26.83
C LEU A 131 31.20 -19.34 -27.81
N ARG A 132 30.51 -20.31 -28.42
CA ARG A 132 31.12 -21.22 -29.41
C ARG A 132 31.62 -20.48 -30.63
N SER A 133 30.85 -19.52 -31.15
CA SER A 133 31.26 -18.73 -32.31
C SER A 133 32.44 -17.79 -32.03
N ALA A 134 32.74 -17.49 -30.77
CA ALA A 134 33.85 -16.60 -30.40
C ALA A 134 35.20 -17.32 -30.26
N ILE A 135 35.23 -18.65 -30.33
CA ILE A 135 36.48 -19.42 -30.26
C ILE A 135 37.27 -19.19 -31.57
N PRO A 136 38.53 -18.72 -31.50
CA PRO A 136 39.32 -18.46 -32.70
C PRO A 136 39.59 -19.73 -33.52
N GLU A 137 39.61 -19.59 -34.84
CA GLU A 137 40.01 -20.66 -35.75
C GLU A 137 41.44 -21.14 -35.42
N GLY A 138 41.62 -22.46 -35.28
CA GLY A 138 42.89 -23.08 -34.89
C GLY A 138 43.07 -23.32 -33.38
N VAL A 139 42.14 -22.88 -32.54
CA VAL A 139 42.13 -23.22 -31.10
C VAL A 139 41.12 -24.34 -30.85
N ASP A 140 41.61 -25.55 -30.56
CA ASP A 140 40.76 -26.69 -30.24
C ASP A 140 40.45 -26.73 -28.73
N ILE A 141 39.26 -26.24 -28.36
CA ILE A 141 38.75 -26.28 -26.98
C ILE A 141 37.50 -27.15 -26.96
N PRO A 142 37.49 -28.28 -26.23
CA PRO A 142 36.30 -29.09 -26.12
C PRO A 142 35.18 -28.31 -25.41
N VAL A 143 33.99 -28.34 -25.99
CA VAL A 143 32.75 -27.77 -25.43
C VAL A 143 31.76 -28.91 -25.22
N GLY A 144 31.55 -29.33 -23.97
CA GLY A 144 30.79 -30.56 -23.68
C GLY A 144 29.97 -30.51 -22.39
N GLU A 145 29.33 -31.64 -22.08
CA GLU A 145 28.59 -31.85 -20.84
C GLU A 145 29.55 -31.86 -19.62
N PRO A 146 29.08 -31.46 -18.43
CA PRO A 146 29.92 -31.45 -17.24
C PRO A 146 30.44 -32.87 -16.93
N PRO A 147 31.71 -33.03 -16.52
CA PRO A 147 32.18 -34.32 -16.02
C PRO A 147 31.31 -34.73 -14.83
N SER A 148 30.93 -36.00 -14.78
CA SER A 148 30.00 -36.63 -13.84
C SER A 148 30.20 -36.14 -12.39
N GLY A 149 29.43 -35.13 -12.03
CA GLY A 149 29.61 -34.37 -10.79
C GLY A 149 28.59 -33.26 -10.75
N GLY A 150 27.35 -33.64 -10.40
CA GLY A 150 26.18 -32.76 -10.41
C GLY A 150 26.50 -31.40 -9.79
N TRP A 151 26.29 -30.34 -10.56
CA TRP A 151 26.42 -28.98 -10.05
C TRP A 151 25.44 -28.81 -8.88
N ASN A 152 25.86 -28.13 -7.81
CA ASN A 152 25.12 -27.90 -6.55
C ASN A 152 23.81 -27.06 -6.73
N GLY A 153 22.99 -27.32 -7.74
CA GLY A 153 21.71 -26.65 -8.01
C GLY A 153 20.74 -26.74 -6.83
N ARG A 154 20.75 -27.88 -6.11
CA ARG A 154 19.97 -28.06 -4.86
C ARG A 154 20.38 -27.07 -3.75
N ARG A 155 21.66 -26.75 -3.60
CA ARG A 155 22.13 -25.79 -2.57
C ARG A 155 21.71 -24.35 -2.88
N ARG A 156 21.56 -23.97 -4.16
CA ARG A 156 21.18 -22.60 -4.56
C ARG A 156 19.68 -22.37 -4.50
N ALA A 157 18.87 -23.35 -4.87
CA ALA A 157 17.43 -23.30 -4.64
C ALA A 157 17.12 -23.13 -3.14
N GLY A 158 17.84 -23.86 -2.28
CA GLY A 158 17.74 -23.73 -0.83
C GLY A 158 18.16 -22.35 -0.30
N ALA A 159 19.25 -21.76 -0.83
CA ALA A 159 19.69 -20.43 -0.41
C ALA A 159 18.70 -19.32 -0.80
N GLY A 160 18.09 -19.41 -1.99
CA GLY A 160 17.04 -18.46 -2.41
C GLY A 160 15.77 -18.59 -1.55
N ALA A 161 15.35 -19.82 -1.25
CA ALA A 161 14.22 -20.07 -0.36
C ALA A 161 14.48 -19.58 1.07
N ALA A 162 15.70 -19.75 1.60
CA ALA A 162 16.06 -19.26 2.93
C ALA A 162 16.04 -17.72 3.02
N VAL A 163 16.49 -17.01 1.99
CA VAL A 163 16.42 -15.54 1.93
C VAL A 163 14.98 -15.06 1.89
N LEU A 164 14.13 -15.70 1.07
CA LEU A 164 12.70 -15.39 1.02
C LEU A 164 12.00 -15.66 2.36
N ALA A 165 12.25 -16.81 2.97
CA ALA A 165 11.70 -17.16 4.28
C ALA A 165 12.16 -16.17 5.36
N GLY A 166 13.44 -15.78 5.36
CA GLY A 166 13.96 -14.78 6.29
C GLY A 166 13.30 -13.41 6.10
N ALA A 167 13.14 -12.95 4.85
CA ALA A 167 12.45 -11.70 4.56
C ALA A 167 10.98 -11.73 5.02
N LEU A 168 10.28 -12.85 4.82
CA LEU A 168 8.91 -13.05 5.29
C LEU A 168 8.80 -13.05 6.81
N VAL A 169 9.73 -13.71 7.51
CA VAL A 169 9.75 -13.73 8.99
C VAL A 169 10.02 -12.33 9.54
N VAL A 170 10.98 -11.58 8.99
CA VAL A 170 11.29 -10.22 9.44
C VAL A 170 10.14 -9.26 9.12
N MET A 171 9.52 -9.37 7.95
CA MET A 171 8.30 -8.63 7.62
C MET A 171 7.15 -8.95 8.58
N GLY A 172 6.88 -10.23 8.85
CA GLY A 172 5.84 -10.64 9.78
C GLY A 172 6.10 -10.18 11.21
N ALA A 173 7.36 -10.20 11.65
CA ALA A 173 7.76 -9.67 12.95
C ALA A 173 7.60 -8.15 13.02
N ALA A 174 7.94 -7.41 11.96
CA ALA A 174 7.75 -5.96 11.89
C ALA A 174 6.27 -5.58 11.88
N VAL A 175 5.44 -6.25 11.06
CA VAL A 175 3.98 -6.10 11.06
C VAL A 175 3.41 -6.37 12.45
N ARG A 176 3.91 -7.39 13.15
CA ARG A 176 3.42 -7.71 14.49
C ARG A 176 3.91 -6.76 15.57
N ALA A 177 5.12 -6.22 15.44
CA ALA A 177 5.67 -5.24 16.37
C ALA A 177 5.00 -3.87 16.24
N ASP A 178 4.67 -3.48 15.01
CA ASP A 178 3.97 -2.24 14.71
C ASP A 178 2.45 -2.36 14.94
N ALA A 179 1.93 -3.58 15.11
CA ALA A 179 0.52 -3.91 15.36
C ALA A 179 -0.43 -2.97 14.62
N PRO A 180 -0.34 -2.86 13.29
CA PRO A 180 -1.01 -1.79 12.57
C PRO A 180 -2.54 -1.91 12.69
N TRP A 181 -3.08 -3.08 13.04
CA TRP A 181 -4.48 -3.29 13.40
C TRP A 181 -4.96 -2.58 14.67
N GLU A 182 -4.05 -2.04 15.48
CA GLU A 182 -4.36 -1.18 16.62
C GLU A 182 -4.28 0.31 16.27
N ALA A 183 -3.89 0.67 15.03
CA ALA A 183 -3.78 2.06 14.61
C ALA A 183 -5.11 2.60 14.06
N ASP A 184 -5.38 3.88 14.32
CA ASP A 184 -6.65 4.54 14.01
C ASP A 184 -7.07 4.54 12.54
N TRP A 185 -6.09 4.37 11.65
CA TRP A 185 -6.28 4.34 10.20
C TRP A 185 -6.43 2.93 9.62
N TRP A 186 -6.31 1.87 10.44
CA TRP A 186 -6.28 0.51 9.93
C TRP A 186 -7.67 -0.04 9.62
N PRO A 187 -7.85 -0.73 8.48
CA PRO A 187 -9.13 -1.33 8.12
C PRO A 187 -9.60 -2.34 9.19
N GLY A 188 -10.72 -2.03 9.84
CA GLY A 188 -11.31 -2.85 10.91
C GLY A 188 -10.69 -2.68 12.30
N GLY A 189 -9.89 -1.63 12.52
CA GLY A 189 -9.50 -1.21 13.88
C GLY A 189 -10.68 -0.61 14.65
N ASP A 190 -10.56 -0.54 15.98
CA ASP A 190 -11.60 -0.03 16.90
C ASP A 190 -11.92 1.46 16.72
N VAL A 191 -11.36 2.14 15.72
CA VAL A 191 -11.81 3.46 15.26
C VAL A 191 -13.06 3.32 14.39
N LEU A 192 -14.01 2.57 14.93
CA LEU A 192 -15.40 2.96 14.84
C LEU A 192 -15.51 4.05 15.90
N ALA A 193 -15.58 5.32 15.50
CA ALA A 193 -16.04 6.35 16.43
C ALA A 193 -17.29 5.79 17.10
N SER A 194 -17.25 5.55 18.41
CA SER A 194 -18.44 5.17 19.13
C SER A 194 -19.38 6.36 18.98
N ALA A 195 -20.45 6.22 18.20
CA ALA A 195 -21.41 7.29 18.05
C ALA A 195 -21.93 7.61 19.47
N PRO A 196 -21.67 8.82 20.00
CA PRO A 196 -22.11 9.17 21.34
C PRO A 196 -23.63 9.03 21.42
N GLU A 197 -24.17 8.68 22.59
CA GLU A 197 -25.63 8.51 22.71
C GLU A 197 -26.33 9.84 22.38
N PRO A 198 -27.14 9.93 21.30
CA PRO A 198 -27.73 11.19 20.87
C PRO A 198 -28.64 11.84 21.93
N CYS A 199 -29.27 11.02 22.75
CA CYS A 199 -30.13 11.53 23.82
C CYS A 199 -29.34 12.25 24.91
N ALA A 200 -28.20 11.71 25.34
CA ALA A 200 -27.35 12.34 26.34
C ALA A 200 -26.81 13.72 25.87
N LEU A 201 -26.53 13.88 24.58
CA LEU A 201 -26.07 15.15 24.01
C LEU A 201 -27.20 16.20 23.90
N GLY A 202 -28.40 15.76 23.55
CA GLY A 202 -29.55 16.61 23.27
C GLY A 202 -30.35 17.05 24.50
N GLU A 203 -30.25 16.35 25.63
CA GLU A 203 -31.10 16.55 26.81
C GLU A 203 -31.03 17.98 27.37
N GLY A 204 -29.82 18.53 27.56
CA GLY A 204 -29.66 19.90 28.08
C GLY A 204 -30.25 20.99 27.17
N THR A 205 -30.13 20.83 25.84
CA THR A 205 -30.73 21.76 24.87
C THR A 205 -32.24 21.58 24.80
N ALA A 206 -32.75 20.35 24.91
CA ALA A 206 -34.18 20.09 24.97
C ALA A 206 -34.81 20.75 26.19
N ASP A 207 -34.18 20.64 27.36
CA ASP A 207 -34.63 21.28 28.60
C ASP A 207 -34.65 22.80 28.49
N ALA A 208 -33.60 23.40 27.91
CA ALA A 208 -33.52 24.85 27.68
C ALA A 208 -34.62 25.36 26.73
N LEU A 209 -35.00 24.55 25.74
CA LEU A 209 -36.08 24.83 24.80
C LEU A 209 -37.47 24.41 25.31
N GLY A 210 -37.58 23.83 26.52
CA GLY A 210 -38.84 23.36 27.10
C GLY A 210 -39.47 22.17 26.37
N LEU A 211 -38.65 21.33 25.73
CA LEU A 211 -39.08 20.17 24.96
C LEU A 211 -38.98 18.89 25.80
N GLN A 212 -39.89 17.94 25.58
CA GLN A 212 -39.88 16.67 26.29
C GLN A 212 -39.43 15.53 25.38
N ARG A 213 -38.66 14.60 25.95
CA ARG A 213 -38.18 13.41 25.22
C ARG A 213 -39.35 12.61 24.67
N GLN A 214 -39.31 12.35 23.37
CA GLN A 214 -40.23 11.43 22.72
C GLN A 214 -39.57 10.05 22.60
N PRO A 215 -40.36 8.97 22.54
CA PRO A 215 -39.84 7.70 22.07
C PRO A 215 -39.19 7.90 20.68
N PRO A 216 -38.09 7.20 20.38
CA PRO A 216 -37.40 7.36 19.11
C PRO A 216 -38.41 7.12 17.98
N PRO A 217 -38.38 7.93 16.90
CA PRO A 217 -39.23 7.68 15.75
C PRO A 217 -38.97 6.26 15.23
N GLU A 218 -40.03 5.55 14.80
CA GLU A 218 -39.85 4.35 13.99
C GLU A 218 -39.13 4.78 12.71
N LEU A 219 -37.83 4.49 12.63
CA LEU A 219 -37.07 4.68 11.40
C LEU A 219 -37.73 3.78 10.34
N PRO A 220 -38.08 4.29 9.15
CA PRO A 220 -38.53 3.44 8.06
C PRO A 220 -37.45 2.38 7.82
N PRO A 221 -37.81 1.11 7.51
CA PRO A 221 -36.83 0.09 7.18
C PRO A 221 -36.10 0.49 5.89
N GLY A 222 -34.99 1.21 6.05
CA GLY A 222 -34.06 1.57 5.00
C GLY A 222 -33.14 0.41 4.71
N GLN A 223 -32.84 0.20 3.44
CA GLN A 223 -32.08 -0.91 2.90
C GLN A 223 -30.55 -0.77 3.09
N ASP A 224 -30.10 0.06 4.02
CA ASP A 224 -28.70 0.45 4.11
C ASP A 224 -28.04 -0.08 5.38
N ASP A 225 -26.86 -0.66 5.22
CA ASP A 225 -26.02 -1.30 6.23
C ASP A 225 -25.40 -0.31 7.26
N ALA A 226 -25.94 0.91 7.36
CA ALA A 226 -25.46 1.97 8.25
C ALA A 226 -26.22 1.97 9.59
N GLU A 227 -25.48 2.08 10.70
CA GLU A 227 -26.08 2.13 12.03
C GLU A 227 -26.54 3.56 12.34
N THR A 228 -27.85 3.79 12.31
CA THR A 228 -28.45 5.09 12.62
C THR A 228 -29.06 5.08 14.01
N THR A 229 -28.61 6.01 14.86
CA THR A 229 -29.20 6.26 16.18
C THR A 229 -29.71 7.69 16.23
N GLY A 230 -30.83 7.92 16.91
CA GLY A 230 -31.42 9.25 16.98
C GLY A 230 -32.21 9.49 18.24
N CYS A 231 -32.27 10.75 18.64
CA CYS A 231 -33.13 11.23 19.71
C CYS A 231 -34.04 12.33 19.18
N ALA A 232 -35.27 12.37 19.69
CA ALA A 232 -36.23 13.42 19.37
C ALA A 232 -36.88 13.93 20.65
N TYR A 233 -37.06 15.25 20.69
CA TYR A 233 -37.73 15.98 21.75
C TYR A 233 -38.83 16.82 21.14
N SER A 234 -40.01 16.85 21.73
CA SER A 234 -41.14 17.63 21.22
C SER A 234 -41.80 18.38 22.35
N GLY A 235 -42.21 19.60 22.06
CA GLY A 235 -43.03 20.43 22.93
C GLY A 235 -44.30 20.85 22.18
N ASP A 236 -44.98 21.85 22.72
CA ASP A 236 -46.27 22.30 22.19
C ASP A 236 -46.16 22.92 20.78
N ARG A 237 -45.00 23.49 20.45
CA ARG A 237 -44.80 24.25 19.20
C ARG A 237 -43.74 23.70 18.26
N GLY A 238 -42.78 22.93 18.75
CA GLY A 238 -41.68 22.46 17.91
C GLY A 238 -41.06 21.15 18.37
N ARG A 239 -40.13 20.68 17.56
CA ARG A 239 -39.36 19.46 17.79
C ARG A 239 -37.90 19.68 17.50
N LEU A 240 -37.08 19.20 18.42
CA LEU A 240 -35.64 19.03 18.25
C LEU A 240 -35.37 17.56 17.90
N SER A 241 -34.48 17.29 16.96
CA SER A 241 -33.89 15.97 16.75
C SER A 241 -32.39 16.05 16.56
N LEU A 242 -31.70 15.06 17.10
CA LEU A 242 -30.29 14.77 16.84
C LEU A 242 -30.21 13.35 16.30
N VAL A 243 -29.71 13.20 15.09
CA VAL A 243 -29.49 11.91 14.42
C VAL A 243 -28.01 11.76 14.14
N LEU A 244 -27.43 10.62 14.54
CA LEU A 244 -26.08 10.22 14.20
C LEU A 244 -26.17 8.94 13.36
N THR A 245 -25.56 8.96 12.18
CA THR A 245 -25.37 7.71 11.41
C THR A 245 -23.90 7.38 11.35
N LEU A 246 -23.59 6.15 11.73
CA LEU A 246 -22.30 5.53 11.59
C LEU A 246 -22.31 4.67 10.32
N HIS A 247 -21.37 4.93 9.43
CA HIS A 247 -21.16 4.08 8.25
C HIS A 247 -20.04 3.07 8.57
N PRO A 248 -20.37 1.79 8.83
CA PRO A 248 -19.37 0.77 9.11
C PRO A 248 -18.61 0.39 7.83
N TRP A 249 -17.42 -0.19 8.01
CA TRP A 249 -16.65 -0.72 6.89
C TRP A 249 -17.18 -2.09 6.47
N GLU A 250 -17.63 -2.24 5.22
CA GLU A 250 -18.14 -3.51 4.67
C GLU A 250 -17.08 -4.40 3.99
N GLY A 251 -15.79 -4.07 4.14
CA GLY A 251 -14.71 -4.88 3.57
C GLY A 251 -14.14 -4.32 2.27
N SER A 252 -13.53 -5.20 1.46
CA SER A 252 -12.52 -4.88 0.42
C SER A 252 -12.99 -4.07 -0.81
N ALA A 253 -14.14 -3.42 -0.75
CA ALA A 253 -14.50 -2.38 -1.71
C ALA A 253 -13.55 -1.19 -1.52
N ALA A 254 -13.15 -0.55 -2.61
CA ALA A 254 -12.01 0.37 -2.68
C ALA A 254 -12.19 1.72 -1.95
N GLU A 255 -13.24 1.89 -1.16
CA GLU A 255 -13.60 3.14 -0.50
C GLU A 255 -13.37 2.99 1.01
N SER A 256 -12.68 3.97 1.60
CA SER A 256 -12.56 4.02 3.05
C SER A 256 -13.93 4.29 3.68
N PRO A 257 -14.16 3.96 4.96
CA PRO A 257 -15.42 4.30 5.65
C PRO A 257 -15.75 5.80 5.59
N ALA A 258 -14.73 6.66 5.61
CA ALA A 258 -14.90 8.09 5.42
C ALA A 258 -15.33 8.46 3.99
N ASP A 259 -14.88 7.73 2.97
CA ASP A 259 -15.33 7.95 1.58
C ASP A 259 -16.80 7.50 1.41
N ALA A 260 -17.18 6.37 2.00
CA ALA A 260 -18.55 5.89 2.00
C ALA A 260 -19.49 6.88 2.73
N ALA A 261 -19.10 7.32 3.93
CA ALA A 261 -19.83 8.34 4.68
C ALA A 261 -19.91 9.67 3.92
N SER A 262 -18.82 10.10 3.27
CA SER A 262 -18.78 11.30 2.44
C SER A 262 -19.71 11.21 1.23
N SER A 263 -19.71 10.07 0.52
CA SER A 263 -20.58 9.83 -0.62
C SER A 263 -22.06 9.84 -0.20
N ALA A 264 -22.41 9.14 0.87
CA ALA A 264 -23.75 9.17 1.45
C ALA A 264 -24.13 10.59 1.92
N TYR A 265 -23.17 11.28 2.56
CA TYR A 265 -23.32 12.65 3.04
C TYR A 265 -23.78 13.60 1.94
N TYR A 266 -23.00 13.67 0.86
CA TYR A 266 -23.29 14.57 -0.25
C TYR A 266 -24.48 14.11 -1.10
N ALA A 267 -24.86 12.83 -1.07
CA ALA A 267 -26.04 12.33 -1.77
C ALA A 267 -27.35 12.71 -1.07
N ALA A 268 -27.41 12.70 0.26
CA ALA A 268 -28.64 13.06 0.99
C ALA A 268 -28.76 14.55 1.34
N LYS A 269 -27.65 15.29 1.33
CA LYS A 269 -27.60 16.70 1.69
C LYS A 269 -28.60 17.55 0.87
N PRO A 270 -29.44 18.39 1.50
CA PRO A 270 -30.33 19.31 0.78
C PRO A 270 -29.57 20.36 -0.05
N THR A 271 -30.20 20.82 -1.13
CA THR A 271 -29.56 21.65 -2.17
C THR A 271 -29.32 23.12 -1.79
N THR A 272 -29.86 23.60 -0.66
CA THR A 272 -29.73 24.99 -0.19
C THR A 272 -29.23 25.04 1.25
N LEU A 273 -27.90 24.99 1.43
CA LEU A 273 -27.24 25.07 2.74
C LEU A 273 -26.13 26.12 2.70
N GLU A 274 -26.05 26.94 3.76
CA GLU A 274 -24.91 27.82 4.05
C GLU A 274 -23.86 27.04 4.85
N SER A 275 -22.64 27.56 4.96
CA SER A 275 -21.56 26.94 5.73
C SER A 275 -21.17 27.82 6.91
N ASP A 276 -21.28 27.27 8.12
CA ASP A 276 -20.88 27.93 9.37
C ASP A 276 -19.72 27.13 10.01
N GLU A 277 -18.79 27.82 10.66
CA GLU A 277 -17.71 27.20 11.43
C GLU A 277 -18.05 27.24 12.92
N ILE A 278 -18.20 26.07 13.55
CA ILE A 278 -18.56 25.92 14.96
C ILE A 278 -17.56 24.97 15.61
N ASP A 279 -16.89 25.43 16.67
CA ASP A 279 -15.78 24.75 17.34
C ASP A 279 -14.71 24.17 16.38
N GLY A 280 -14.40 24.89 15.29
CA GLY A 280 -13.42 24.47 14.29
C GLY A 280 -13.87 23.34 13.36
N ALA A 281 -15.16 22.97 13.38
CA ALA A 281 -15.77 22.05 12.43
C ALA A 281 -16.68 22.83 11.46
N THR A 282 -16.69 22.44 10.18
CA THR A 282 -17.57 23.05 9.18
C THR A 282 -18.94 22.38 9.21
N TRP A 283 -19.94 23.13 9.66
CA TRP A 283 -21.34 22.74 9.62
C TRP A 283 -22.01 23.28 8.36
N GLN A 284 -22.91 22.49 7.79
CA GLN A 284 -23.79 22.93 6.72
C GLN A 284 -25.15 23.24 7.32
N VAL A 285 -25.59 24.49 7.22
CA VAL A 285 -26.74 25.02 7.96
C VAL A 285 -27.83 25.49 7.00
N SER A 286 -29.06 25.03 7.22
CA SER A 286 -30.28 25.52 6.59
C SER A 286 -31.07 26.25 7.66
N ARG A 287 -31.51 27.47 7.37
CA ARG A 287 -32.42 28.25 8.22
C ARG A 287 -33.61 28.65 7.39
N ASP A 288 -34.81 28.42 7.91
CA ASP A 288 -36.04 28.93 7.34
C ASP A 288 -36.94 29.56 8.43
N ALA A 289 -38.12 30.03 8.05
CA ALA A 289 -39.04 30.64 9.01
C ALA A 289 -39.51 29.68 10.11
N ARG A 290 -39.43 28.36 9.89
CA ARG A 290 -39.94 27.31 10.77
C ARG A 290 -38.84 26.58 11.53
N GLY A 291 -37.57 26.80 11.21
CA GLY A 291 -36.51 26.20 12.01
C GLY A 291 -35.12 26.25 11.38
N GLN A 292 -34.29 25.35 11.89
CA GLN A 292 -32.88 25.26 11.56
C GLN A 292 -32.46 23.80 11.51
N GLU A 293 -31.70 23.44 10.49
CA GLU A 293 -31.11 22.12 10.31
C GLU A 293 -29.62 22.27 10.05
N MET A 294 -28.80 21.49 10.75
CA MET A 294 -27.34 21.58 10.75
C MET A 294 -26.76 20.18 10.51
N TRP A 295 -25.90 20.07 9.51
CA TRP A 295 -25.28 18.82 9.09
C TRP A 295 -23.77 18.90 9.26
N LEU A 296 -23.19 17.94 9.98
CA LEU A 296 -21.75 17.76 10.16
C LEU A 296 -21.31 16.43 9.58
N LEU A 297 -20.22 16.41 8.83
CA LEU A 297 -19.48 15.19 8.48
C LEU A 297 -18.17 15.15 9.28
N SER A 298 -17.97 14.11 10.07
CA SER A 298 -16.74 13.85 10.83
C SER A 298 -16.30 12.41 10.64
N SER A 299 -15.24 12.20 9.84
CA SER A 299 -14.74 10.86 9.51
C SER A 299 -15.84 9.98 8.88
N ASN A 300 -16.24 8.89 9.54
CA ASN A 300 -17.27 7.94 9.13
C ASN A 300 -18.63 8.13 9.82
N VAL A 301 -18.78 9.24 10.56
CA VAL A 301 -20.03 9.65 11.18
C VAL A 301 -20.49 10.96 10.56
N TRP A 302 -21.78 11.07 10.28
CA TRP A 302 -22.42 12.37 10.11
C TRP A 302 -23.48 12.60 11.18
N ALA A 303 -23.63 13.85 11.57
CA ALA A 303 -24.59 14.30 12.55
C ALA A 303 -25.58 15.27 11.90
N VAL A 304 -26.86 15.10 12.23
CA VAL A 304 -27.92 16.03 11.84
C VAL A 304 -28.60 16.54 13.10
N VAL A 305 -28.46 17.83 13.35
CA VAL A 305 -29.19 18.56 14.39
C VAL A 305 -30.30 19.35 13.71
N SER A 306 -31.55 19.15 14.11
CA SER A 306 -32.66 19.90 13.54
C SER A 306 -33.65 20.36 14.58
N TYR A 307 -34.12 21.60 14.44
CA TYR A 307 -35.30 22.10 15.12
C TYR A 307 -36.35 22.49 14.08
N HIS A 308 -37.61 22.14 14.30
CA HIS A 308 -38.71 22.53 13.43
C HIS A 308 -39.98 22.86 14.23
N ASP A 309 -40.61 23.97 13.86
CA ASP A 309 -41.93 24.41 14.33
C ASP A 309 -43.05 23.74 13.50
N PHE A 310 -43.88 22.96 14.18
CA PHE A 310 -44.97 22.21 13.54
C PHE A 310 -46.33 22.91 13.57
N THR A 311 -46.43 24.17 14.02
CA THR A 311 -47.72 24.87 14.07
C THR A 311 -48.26 25.05 12.64
N PRO A 312 -49.38 24.38 12.27
CA PRO A 312 -49.81 24.32 10.87
C PRO A 312 -50.49 25.62 10.42
N ASP A 313 -51.11 26.34 11.35
CA ASP A 313 -52.01 27.46 11.07
C ASP A 313 -51.59 28.80 11.74
N GLU A 314 -50.51 28.81 12.51
CA GLU A 314 -49.96 30.02 13.17
C GLU A 314 -48.74 30.54 12.39
N GLU A 315 -48.44 31.83 12.56
CA GLU A 315 -47.16 32.38 12.09
C GLU A 315 -46.04 31.71 12.89
N PRO A 316 -45.02 31.12 12.23
CA PRO A 316 -43.95 30.41 12.92
C PRO A 316 -43.28 31.28 13.99
N GLU A 317 -43.13 30.75 15.20
CA GLU A 317 -42.52 31.47 16.31
C GLU A 317 -41.36 30.65 16.89
N LEU A 318 -40.15 30.97 16.42
CA LEU A 318 -38.94 30.30 16.89
C LEU A 318 -38.59 30.76 18.32
N PRO A 319 -38.11 29.84 19.18
CA PRO A 319 -37.59 30.21 20.50
C PRO A 319 -36.49 31.26 20.40
N ALA A 320 -36.52 32.29 21.25
CA ALA A 320 -35.54 33.38 21.21
C ALA A 320 -34.09 32.91 21.41
N ALA A 321 -33.88 31.82 22.15
CA ALA A 321 -32.58 31.21 22.41
C ALA A 321 -32.19 30.12 21.40
N LEU A 322 -32.97 29.90 20.33
CA LEU A 322 -32.79 28.75 19.44
C LEU A 322 -31.38 28.67 18.84
N ASP A 323 -30.88 29.76 18.28
CA ASP A 323 -29.56 29.76 17.61
C ASP A 323 -28.42 29.53 18.61
N GLU A 324 -28.50 30.12 19.81
CA GLU A 324 -27.55 29.91 20.91
C GLU A 324 -27.54 28.44 21.37
N GLU A 325 -28.72 27.87 21.60
CA GLU A 325 -28.88 26.51 22.11
C GLU A 325 -28.51 25.43 21.08
N LEU A 326 -28.83 25.66 19.79
CA LEU A 326 -28.41 24.78 18.70
C LEU A 326 -26.90 24.87 18.45
N THR A 327 -26.30 26.05 18.58
CA THR A 327 -24.84 26.22 18.49
C THR A 327 -24.16 25.48 19.64
N ALA A 328 -24.64 25.64 20.88
CA ALA A 328 -24.11 24.91 22.03
C ALA A 328 -24.25 23.39 21.89
N LEU A 329 -25.35 22.90 21.30
CA LEU A 329 -25.51 21.48 20.97
C LEU A 329 -24.50 21.04 19.90
N ALA A 330 -24.31 21.82 18.85
CA ALA A 330 -23.33 21.54 17.80
C ALA A 330 -21.90 21.46 18.35
N GLU A 331 -21.50 22.36 19.25
CA GLU A 331 -20.20 22.31 19.94
C GLU A 331 -20.03 21.01 20.75
N ARG A 332 -21.08 20.59 21.49
CA ARG A 332 -21.04 19.32 22.24
C ARG A 332 -20.93 18.10 21.32
N VAL A 333 -21.59 18.12 20.16
CA VAL A 333 -21.46 17.06 19.14
C VAL A 333 -20.03 17.01 18.60
N VAL A 334 -19.42 18.16 18.28
CA VAL A 334 -18.02 18.22 17.81
C VAL A 334 -17.06 17.66 18.86
N ALA A 335 -17.21 18.06 20.12
CA ALA A 335 -16.38 17.55 21.21
C ALA A 335 -16.52 16.02 21.35
N ALA A 336 -17.75 15.51 21.36
CA ALA A 336 -18.02 14.08 21.54
C ALA A 336 -17.58 13.20 20.34
N LEU A 337 -17.42 13.79 19.16
CA LEU A 337 -16.89 13.08 17.97
C LEU A 337 -15.36 13.19 17.84
N ARG A 338 -14.69 13.96 18.70
CA ARG A 338 -13.22 14.06 18.79
C ARG A 338 -12.61 13.16 19.86
N ASP A 339 -13.38 12.84 20.89
CA ASP A 339 -13.01 11.95 22.00
C ASP A 339 -13.12 10.46 21.61
#